data_AF-A0A495VKG1-F1
#
_entry.id   AF-A0A495VKG1-F1
#
_cell.length_a   1.000
_cell.length_b   1.000
_cell.length_c   1.000
_cell.angle_alpha   90.00
_cell.angle_beta   90.00
_cell.angle_gamma   90.00
#
_symmetry.space_group_name_H-M   'P 1'
#
loop_
_entity.id
_entity.type
_entity.pdbx_description
1 polymer ?
#
loop_
_entity_poly.entity_id
_entity_poly.type
_entity_poly.pdbx_seq_one_letter_code
_entity_poly.pdbx_strand_id
1 'polypeptide(L)'
;MKKIILLLVLLVFCFSLPAKKLEPVRTSVGKLNVSVDPRTELLGVIQIMADYPLVTKNSPYSNEVKAYFEPMKDSKAVEVTRMLLQEYGFSYDAPVDFILRLSQPLQLKRIVPYSEDVKNRAGGEANLSVYRDAIRDFAKKSGFEHFYVSKKEFYERILASVREMFQGRDLVKTVEEYYKDSCNSYNMIICPLNGNHNYGLRLKSSNDKYDLYPVICGEGKYRERFFDNVILHEFNHSFVNPLTEKYRDKVELSKKLFEPIREFMTSKSYGEWKITLDEHIVRAVAARMMEMLFGKQVGAEWVIYEKKQGFVYIEPIIESLKRFESLRDSDGVTFAEYFPNLLSMLADLNPVNNFDTAAFNGIIDRVFNTGKIAVVYPTADCNQELIYKIKQYTAYVADFIKQKSTIKECVVISDSVALSKPLDEYGILCYGTIESNLFLSHYKETFPFQIKNGELFADKKYNDPSLRFITCLPNPQNNKNGMIVYTAFKNDNILDINSYSHGSYSYHIFSGNRTVLSEGFYDTKSVPWKFIK
;
A
#
# COMPACT_ATOMS: atom_id res chain seq x y z
N MET A 1 -72.61 40.71 -14.64
CA MET A 1 -71.27 40.32 -15.13
C MET A 1 -70.22 40.86 -14.18
N LYS A 2 -69.93 40.10 -13.12
CA LYS A 2 -68.87 40.34 -12.13
C LYS A 2 -68.32 38.95 -11.80
N LYS A 3 -67.00 38.85 -11.62
CA LYS A 3 -66.14 37.65 -11.53
C LYS A 3 -65.45 37.35 -12.86
N ILE A 4 -64.23 37.86 -13.00
CA ILE A 4 -63.00 37.22 -13.53
C ILE A 4 -61.93 38.32 -13.50
N ILE A 5 -61.42 38.65 -12.31
CA ILE A 5 -60.10 39.29 -12.12
C ILE A 5 -59.59 38.76 -10.79
N LEU A 6 -59.19 37.49 -10.75
CA LEU A 6 -58.50 36.92 -9.60
C LEU A 6 -57.71 35.66 -10.02
N LEU A 7 -56.81 35.77 -11.00
CA LEU A 7 -55.88 34.68 -11.30
C LEU A 7 -54.72 35.12 -12.21
N LEU A 8 -53.89 36.05 -11.75
CA LEU A 8 -52.61 36.35 -12.42
C LEU A 8 -51.60 37.02 -11.49
N VAL A 9 -51.48 36.54 -10.25
CA VAL A 9 -50.29 36.72 -9.42
C VAL A 9 -50.09 35.45 -8.60
N LEU A 10 -49.87 34.31 -9.26
CA LEU A 10 -49.12 33.23 -8.62
C LEU A 10 -47.66 33.50 -8.95
N LEU A 11 -47.04 34.30 -8.08
CA LEU A 11 -45.60 34.43 -7.96
C LEU A 11 -45.00 33.02 -8.01
N VAL A 12 -44.32 32.71 -9.11
CA VAL A 12 -43.35 31.63 -9.19
C VAL A 12 -42.19 32.02 -8.27
N PHE A 13 -42.39 31.82 -6.96
CA PHE A 13 -41.27 31.60 -6.06
C PHE A 13 -40.73 30.22 -6.40
N CYS A 14 -39.90 30.15 -7.44
CA CYS A 14 -38.88 29.11 -7.53
C CYS A 14 -37.95 29.33 -6.32
N PHE A 15 -38.33 28.81 -5.16
CA PHE A 15 -37.36 28.48 -4.14
C PHE A 15 -36.43 27.48 -4.80
N SER A 16 -35.25 27.96 -5.19
CA SER A 16 -34.11 27.11 -5.47
C SER A 16 -33.85 26.36 -4.17
N LEU A 17 -34.40 25.14 -4.07
CA LEU A 17 -34.02 24.23 -3.01
C LEU A 17 -32.49 24.18 -3.02
N PRO A 18 -31.82 24.44 -1.89
CA PRO A 18 -30.37 24.39 -1.85
C PRO A 18 -29.96 23.02 -2.40
N ALA A 19 -29.09 23.02 -3.42
CA ALA A 19 -28.60 21.80 -4.03
C ALA A 19 -28.19 20.83 -2.91
N LYS A 20 -28.85 19.67 -2.85
CA LYS A 20 -28.63 18.68 -1.79
C LYS A 20 -27.13 18.36 -1.80
N LYS A 21 -26.48 18.52 -0.65
CA LYS A 21 -25.05 18.18 -0.55
C LYS A 21 -24.91 16.68 -0.78
N LEU A 22 -24.00 16.30 -1.67
CA LEU A 22 -23.63 14.91 -1.87
C LEU A 22 -22.77 14.47 -0.68
N GLU A 23 -23.36 13.69 0.22
CA GLU A 23 -22.72 13.27 1.47
C GLU A 23 -21.88 11.98 1.26
N PRO A 24 -20.77 11.80 2.00
CA PRO A 24 -20.02 10.56 2.01
C PRO A 24 -20.86 9.33 2.41
N VAL A 25 -20.57 8.19 1.79
CA VAL A 25 -21.05 6.90 2.31
C VAL A 25 -20.11 6.54 3.47
N ARG A 26 -20.65 6.30 4.66
CA ARG A 26 -19.83 6.21 5.88
C ARG A 26 -20.33 5.18 6.88
N THR A 27 -19.40 4.69 7.68
CA THR A 27 -19.61 3.91 8.90
C THR A 27 -18.63 4.38 9.97
N SER A 28 -18.65 3.76 11.14
CA SER A 28 -17.67 4.04 12.20
C SER A 28 -17.27 2.77 12.97
N VAL A 29 -16.06 2.79 13.51
CA VAL A 29 -15.54 1.81 14.46
C VAL A 29 -14.99 2.59 15.66
N GLY A 30 -15.74 2.62 16.76
CA GLY A 30 -15.41 3.48 17.90
C GLY A 30 -15.34 4.96 17.47
N LYS A 31 -14.19 5.61 17.74
CA LYS A 31 -13.91 7.01 17.32
C LYS A 31 -13.48 7.15 15.85
N LEU A 32 -13.19 6.04 15.16
CA LEU A 32 -12.74 6.07 13.76
C LEU A 32 -13.94 6.21 12.83
N ASN A 33 -14.02 7.34 12.12
CA ASN A 33 -14.94 7.48 10.99
C ASN A 33 -14.32 6.80 9.78
N VAL A 34 -15.10 5.99 9.07
CA VAL A 34 -14.66 5.33 7.83
C VAL A 34 -15.62 5.69 6.71
N SER A 35 -15.12 6.15 5.58
CA SER A 35 -15.96 6.60 4.48
C SER A 35 -15.39 6.31 3.10
N VAL A 36 -16.26 6.27 2.10
CA VAL A 36 -15.89 6.62 0.72
C VAL A 36 -16.35 8.08 0.54
N ASP A 37 -15.41 8.98 0.23
CA ASP A 37 -15.68 10.41 0.11
C ASP A 37 -15.89 10.79 -1.37
N PRO A 38 -16.99 11.47 -1.73
CA PRO A 38 -17.28 11.79 -3.11
C PRO A 38 -16.28 12.80 -3.71
N ARG A 39 -15.51 13.53 -2.90
CA ARG A 39 -14.42 14.39 -3.37
C ARG A 39 -13.27 13.56 -3.92
N THR A 40 -12.80 12.56 -3.17
CA THR A 40 -11.72 11.68 -3.61
C THR A 40 -12.15 10.76 -4.74
N GLU A 41 -13.41 10.31 -4.73
CA GLU A 41 -13.98 9.53 -5.83
C GLU A 41 -14.03 10.35 -7.14
N LEU A 42 -14.50 11.60 -7.08
CA LEU A 42 -14.51 12.51 -8.23
C LEU A 42 -13.09 12.77 -8.77
N LEU A 43 -12.12 12.96 -7.88
CA LEU A 43 -10.72 13.12 -8.27
C LEU A 43 -10.21 11.87 -9.00
N GLY A 44 -10.48 10.68 -8.46
CA GLY A 44 -10.09 9.41 -9.07
C GLY A 44 -10.71 9.20 -10.46
N VAL A 45 -11.99 9.55 -10.63
CA VAL A 45 -12.69 9.52 -11.94
C VAL A 45 -11.93 10.39 -12.96
N ILE A 46 -11.64 11.64 -12.60
CA ILE A 46 -10.95 12.58 -13.50
C ILE A 46 -9.54 12.12 -13.81
N GLN A 47 -8.84 11.56 -12.81
CA GLN A 47 -7.49 11.00 -12.99
C GLN A 47 -7.49 9.77 -13.91
N ILE A 48 -8.50 8.89 -13.84
CA ILE A 48 -8.66 7.78 -14.79
C ILE A 48 -8.84 8.31 -16.21
N MET A 49 -9.70 9.32 -16.40
CA MET A 49 -9.89 9.97 -17.71
C MET A 49 -8.61 10.66 -18.21
N ALA A 50 -7.75 11.12 -17.30
CA ALA A 50 -6.48 11.74 -17.62
C ALA A 50 -5.34 10.75 -17.90
N ASP A 51 -5.59 9.44 -17.83
CA ASP A 51 -4.58 8.37 -17.86
C ASP A 51 -3.49 8.53 -16.79
N TYR A 52 -3.86 9.15 -15.66
CA TYR A 52 -2.96 9.45 -14.55
C TYR A 52 -2.25 8.17 -14.05
N PRO A 53 -0.96 8.23 -13.69
CA PRO A 53 -0.17 7.01 -13.46
C PRO A 53 -0.53 6.27 -12.17
N LEU A 54 -1.06 6.97 -11.16
CA LEU A 54 -1.24 6.44 -9.80
C LEU A 54 -2.66 5.89 -9.50
N VAL A 55 -3.52 5.76 -10.51
CA VAL A 55 -4.91 5.28 -10.34
C VAL A 55 -5.04 3.76 -10.49
N THR A 56 -6.17 3.24 -10.00
CA THR A 56 -6.58 1.85 -10.26
C THR A 56 -6.91 1.68 -11.74
N LYS A 57 -6.31 0.68 -12.40
CA LYS A 57 -6.52 0.36 -13.82
C LYS A 57 -6.89 -1.11 -13.96
N ASN A 58 -7.68 -1.42 -14.99
CA ASN A 58 -8.05 -2.78 -15.41
C ASN A 58 -8.80 -3.61 -14.37
N SER A 59 -9.40 -2.99 -13.35
CA SER A 59 -10.34 -3.66 -12.46
C SER A 59 -11.78 -3.51 -12.93
N PRO A 60 -12.71 -4.42 -12.56
CA PRO A 60 -14.12 -4.31 -12.93
C PRO A 60 -14.70 -2.92 -12.62
N TYR A 61 -14.35 -2.36 -11.46
CA TYR A 61 -14.83 -1.04 -11.05
C TYR A 61 -14.17 0.10 -11.84
N SER A 62 -12.84 0.08 -12.02
CA SER A 62 -12.17 1.12 -12.83
C SER A 62 -12.61 1.11 -14.29
N ASN A 63 -12.92 -0.06 -14.85
CA ASN A 63 -13.40 -0.21 -16.22
C ASN A 63 -14.82 0.34 -16.37
N GLU A 64 -15.68 0.09 -15.37
CA GLU A 64 -17.01 0.67 -15.33
C GLU A 64 -16.97 2.20 -15.22
N VAL A 65 -16.13 2.74 -14.33
CA VAL A 65 -15.87 4.19 -14.23
C VAL A 65 -15.42 4.74 -15.57
N LYS A 66 -14.44 4.08 -16.21
CA LYS A 66 -13.92 4.51 -17.50
C LYS A 66 -15.02 4.56 -18.56
N ALA A 67 -15.83 3.51 -18.66
CA ALA A 67 -16.91 3.44 -19.63
C ALA A 67 -17.99 4.52 -19.40
N TYR A 68 -18.36 4.77 -18.14
CA TYR A 68 -19.39 5.76 -17.80
C TYR A 68 -18.95 7.19 -18.14
N PHE A 69 -17.69 7.53 -17.83
CA PHE A 69 -17.18 8.90 -17.97
C PHE A 69 -16.42 9.15 -19.27
N GLU A 70 -16.30 8.18 -20.18
CA GLU A 70 -15.64 8.31 -21.49
C GLU A 70 -16.07 9.58 -22.28
N PRO A 71 -17.35 9.99 -22.30
CA PRO A 71 -17.75 11.24 -22.98
C PRO A 71 -17.09 12.51 -22.42
N MET A 72 -16.52 12.45 -21.22
CA MET A 72 -15.88 13.57 -20.52
C MET A 72 -14.34 13.59 -20.65
N LYS A 73 -13.75 12.68 -21.44
CA LYS A 73 -12.28 12.55 -21.56
C LYS A 73 -11.56 13.80 -22.08
N ASP A 74 -12.26 14.64 -22.84
CA ASP A 74 -11.73 15.88 -23.43
C ASP A 74 -12.18 17.12 -22.63
N SER A 75 -12.67 16.92 -21.41
CA SER A 75 -13.08 18.02 -20.53
C SER A 75 -11.89 18.81 -20.00
N LYS A 76 -12.15 20.08 -19.62
CA LYS A 76 -11.14 20.95 -19.04
C LYS A 76 -10.50 20.38 -17.77
N ALA A 77 -11.25 19.62 -16.96
CA ALA A 77 -10.71 19.00 -15.76
C ALA A 77 -9.64 17.96 -16.08
N VAL A 78 -9.84 17.19 -17.15
CA VAL A 78 -8.88 16.19 -17.62
C VAL A 78 -7.64 16.85 -18.20
N GLU A 79 -7.82 17.88 -19.02
CA GLU A 79 -6.72 18.70 -19.56
C GLU A 79 -5.85 19.30 -18.45
N VAL A 80 -6.47 19.97 -17.47
CA VAL A 80 -5.75 20.61 -16.36
C VAL A 80 -5.08 19.56 -15.47
N THR A 81 -5.68 18.38 -15.29
CA THR A 81 -5.04 17.27 -14.55
C THR A 81 -3.75 16.82 -15.22
N ARG A 82 -3.75 16.66 -16.56
CA ARG A 82 -2.55 16.30 -17.32
C ARG A 82 -1.49 17.40 -17.24
N MET A 83 -1.88 18.65 -17.44
CA MET A 83 -0.97 19.81 -17.34
C MET A 83 -0.33 19.91 -15.95
N LEU A 84 -1.12 19.81 -14.87
CA LEU A 84 -0.59 19.88 -13.51
C LEU A 84 0.41 18.76 -13.21
N LEU A 85 0.13 17.54 -13.68
CA LEU A 85 1.05 16.42 -13.55
C LEU A 85 2.36 16.66 -14.32
N GLN A 86 2.26 17.04 -15.59
CA GLN A 86 3.39 17.11 -16.51
C GLN A 86 4.32 18.30 -16.23
N GLU A 87 3.75 19.47 -15.98
CA GLU A 87 4.51 20.72 -15.86
C GLU A 87 4.97 21.01 -14.43
N TYR A 88 4.23 20.54 -13.43
CA TYR A 88 4.46 20.89 -12.03
C TYR A 88 4.66 19.69 -11.09
N GLY A 89 4.59 18.46 -11.62
CA GLY A 89 4.76 17.26 -10.81
C GLY A 89 3.65 17.08 -9.76
N PHE A 90 2.43 17.58 -10.04
CA PHE A 90 1.27 17.47 -9.14
C PHE A 90 0.80 16.02 -9.01
N SER A 91 1.52 15.28 -8.17
CA SER A 91 1.55 13.82 -8.02
C SER A 91 1.30 13.39 -6.58
N TYR A 92 1.14 12.09 -6.33
CA TYR A 92 1.02 11.50 -4.99
C TYR A 92 -0.10 12.13 -4.13
N ASP A 93 0.24 12.64 -2.95
CA ASP A 93 -0.64 13.20 -1.94
C ASP A 93 -1.19 14.59 -2.28
N ALA A 94 -0.50 15.39 -3.11
CA ALA A 94 -0.88 16.78 -3.38
C ALA A 94 -2.29 16.95 -4.00
N PRO A 95 -2.71 16.17 -5.01
CA PRO A 95 -4.08 16.21 -5.52
C PRO A 95 -5.13 15.86 -4.45
N VAL A 96 -4.81 14.95 -3.54
CA VAL A 96 -5.70 14.50 -2.47
C VAL A 96 -5.80 15.57 -1.38
N ASP A 97 -4.67 16.16 -0.96
CA ASP A 97 -4.66 17.30 -0.03
C ASP A 97 -5.47 18.47 -0.60
N PHE A 98 -5.28 18.80 -1.88
CA PHE A 98 -6.05 19.83 -2.56
C PHE A 98 -7.57 19.58 -2.50
N ILE A 99 -8.03 18.38 -2.88
CA ILE A 99 -9.48 18.12 -2.97
C ILE A 99 -10.14 18.06 -1.58
N LEU A 100 -9.43 17.59 -0.56
CA LEU A 100 -9.96 17.51 0.81
C LEU A 100 -10.10 18.88 1.49
N ARG A 101 -9.42 19.92 0.99
CA ARG A 101 -9.59 21.32 1.43
C ARG A 101 -10.82 22.01 0.82
N LEU A 102 -11.58 21.30 -0.01
CA LEU A 102 -12.80 21.79 -0.66
C LEU A 102 -14.05 21.18 0.00
N SER A 103 -15.17 21.89 -0.11
CA SER A 103 -16.49 21.38 0.23
C SER A 103 -16.89 20.22 -0.69
N GLN A 104 -18.02 19.58 -0.41
CA GLN A 104 -18.55 18.50 -1.26
C GLN A 104 -18.72 18.90 -2.74
N PRO A 105 -18.72 17.93 -3.66
CA PRO A 105 -18.90 18.14 -5.10
C PRO A 105 -20.12 19.02 -5.45
N LEU A 106 -20.15 19.52 -6.68
CA LEU A 106 -21.08 20.54 -7.21
C LEU A 106 -20.81 21.98 -6.72
N GLN A 107 -20.36 22.17 -5.48
CA GLN A 107 -19.93 23.46 -4.95
C GLN A 107 -18.41 23.64 -5.00
N LEU A 108 -17.67 22.68 -4.43
CA LEU A 108 -16.20 22.72 -4.28
C LEU A 108 -15.66 24.06 -3.77
N LYS A 109 -16.36 24.69 -2.81
CA LYS A 109 -15.89 25.91 -2.16
C LYS A 109 -14.68 25.58 -1.29
N ARG A 110 -13.67 26.45 -1.26
CA ARG A 110 -12.54 26.29 -0.34
C ARG A 110 -13.03 26.43 1.10
N ILE A 111 -12.83 25.40 1.91
CA ILE A 111 -13.21 25.35 3.33
C ILE A 111 -11.99 25.41 4.26
N VAL A 112 -10.81 25.03 3.77
CA VAL A 112 -9.53 25.14 4.47
C VAL A 112 -8.53 25.84 3.52
N PRO A 113 -7.68 26.77 4.00
CA PRO A 113 -6.62 27.36 3.17
C PRO A 113 -5.70 26.30 2.56
N TYR A 114 -5.13 26.57 1.37
CA TYR A 114 -4.12 25.68 0.78
C TYR A 114 -2.81 25.77 1.56
N SER A 115 -2.15 24.63 1.77
CA SER A 115 -0.79 24.57 2.30
C SER A 115 0.20 25.17 1.29
N GLU A 116 1.39 25.58 1.74
CA GLU A 116 2.44 25.98 0.79
C GLU A 116 2.88 24.81 -0.09
N ASP A 117 2.92 23.59 0.44
CA ASP A 117 3.29 22.40 -0.33
C ASP A 117 2.39 22.21 -1.57
N VAL A 118 1.07 22.18 -1.36
CA VAL A 118 0.10 22.02 -2.45
C VAL A 118 0.15 23.18 -3.44
N LYS A 119 0.39 24.42 -2.96
CA LYS A 119 0.57 25.57 -3.83
C LYS A 119 1.82 25.44 -4.70
N ASN A 120 2.95 25.08 -4.11
CA ASN A 120 4.21 24.92 -4.81
C ASN A 120 4.14 23.81 -5.86
N ARG A 121 3.59 22.64 -5.51
CA ARG A 121 3.45 21.49 -6.41
C ARG A 121 2.40 21.67 -7.51
N ALA A 122 1.56 22.70 -7.41
CA ALA A 122 0.61 23.07 -8.46
C ALA A 122 1.12 24.22 -9.34
N GLY A 123 2.30 24.77 -9.08
CA GLY A 123 2.79 25.97 -9.77
C GLY A 123 2.05 27.25 -9.37
N GLY A 124 1.41 27.26 -8.19
CA GLY A 124 0.75 28.42 -7.61
C GLY A 124 -0.76 28.28 -7.41
N GLU A 125 -1.31 29.15 -6.57
CA GLU A 125 -2.74 29.15 -6.18
C GLU A 125 -3.70 29.46 -7.35
N ALA A 126 -3.23 30.19 -8.36
CA ALA A 126 -4.01 30.46 -9.57
C ALA A 126 -4.37 29.15 -10.30
N ASN A 127 -3.39 28.24 -10.44
CA ASN A 127 -3.62 26.94 -11.08
C ASN A 127 -4.58 26.07 -10.26
N LEU A 128 -4.46 26.08 -8.93
CA LEU A 128 -5.43 25.41 -8.04
C LEU A 128 -6.85 25.94 -8.20
N SER A 129 -7.00 27.26 -8.41
CA SER A 129 -8.29 27.90 -8.63
C SER A 129 -8.90 27.49 -9.98
N VAL A 130 -8.10 27.48 -11.04
CA VAL A 130 -8.50 26.96 -12.37
C VAL A 130 -8.91 25.50 -12.26
N TYR A 131 -8.12 24.68 -11.56
CA TYR A 131 -8.39 23.26 -11.41
C TYR A 131 -9.69 23.00 -10.65
N ARG A 132 -9.90 23.68 -9.51
CA ARG A 132 -11.14 23.62 -8.73
C ARG A 132 -12.37 23.92 -9.60
N ASP A 133 -12.31 24.97 -10.40
CA ASP A 133 -13.42 25.39 -11.24
C ASP A 133 -13.68 24.39 -12.38
N ALA A 134 -12.62 23.80 -12.95
CA ALA A 134 -12.71 22.74 -13.95
C ALA A 134 -13.32 21.45 -13.37
N ILE A 135 -12.90 21.01 -12.18
CA ILE A 135 -13.48 19.84 -11.49
C ILE A 135 -14.97 20.09 -11.16
N ARG A 136 -15.31 21.31 -10.73
CA ARG A 136 -16.70 21.68 -10.44
C ARG A 136 -17.57 21.61 -11.69
N ASP A 137 -17.06 22.08 -12.82
CA ASP A 137 -17.76 22.01 -14.12
C ASP A 137 -17.93 20.55 -14.58
N PHE A 138 -16.88 19.74 -14.44
CA PHE A 138 -16.94 18.30 -14.69
C PHE A 138 -18.06 17.65 -13.89
N ALA A 139 -18.08 17.83 -12.55
CA ALA A 139 -19.08 17.23 -11.67
C ALA A 139 -20.52 17.57 -12.05
N LYS A 140 -20.76 18.79 -12.55
CA LYS A 140 -22.09 19.25 -12.97
C LYS A 140 -22.52 18.66 -14.31
N LYS A 141 -21.58 18.47 -15.25
CA LYS A 141 -21.88 18.04 -16.62
C LYS A 141 -21.83 16.53 -16.81
N SER A 142 -21.09 15.82 -15.95
CA SER A 142 -20.80 14.39 -16.15
C SER A 142 -21.84 13.44 -15.58
N GLY A 143 -22.84 13.93 -14.84
CA GLY A 143 -23.75 13.05 -14.07
C GLY A 143 -23.10 12.40 -12.85
N PHE A 144 -21.95 12.94 -12.37
CA PHE A 144 -21.20 12.36 -11.25
C PHE A 144 -22.04 12.08 -10.00
N GLU A 145 -22.94 13.00 -9.63
CA GLU A 145 -23.82 12.80 -8.47
C GLU A 145 -24.66 11.53 -8.62
N HIS A 146 -25.26 11.33 -9.79
CA HIS A 146 -26.07 10.15 -10.07
C HIS A 146 -25.22 8.87 -10.05
N PHE A 147 -24.06 8.90 -10.70
CA PHE A 147 -23.11 7.79 -10.67
C PHE A 147 -22.74 7.41 -9.24
N TYR A 148 -22.31 8.37 -8.42
CA TYR A 148 -21.91 8.13 -7.04
C TYR A 148 -23.03 7.52 -6.21
N VAL A 149 -24.25 8.07 -6.31
CA VAL A 149 -25.43 7.54 -5.61
C VAL A 149 -25.76 6.11 -6.06
N SER A 150 -25.65 5.81 -7.36
CA SER A 150 -25.86 4.45 -7.89
C SER A 150 -24.86 3.42 -7.36
N LYS A 151 -23.69 3.85 -6.87
CA LYS A 151 -22.63 2.99 -6.32
C LYS A 151 -22.69 2.81 -4.81
N LYS A 152 -23.74 3.34 -4.16
CA LYS A 152 -23.90 3.28 -2.70
C LYS A 152 -23.73 1.86 -2.13
N GLU A 153 -24.38 0.87 -2.70
CA GLU A 153 -24.28 -0.53 -2.22
C GLU A 153 -22.86 -1.10 -2.38
N PHE A 154 -22.15 -0.73 -3.45
CA PHE A 154 -20.76 -1.13 -3.65
C PHE A 154 -19.86 -0.53 -2.56
N TYR A 155 -20.02 0.76 -2.25
CA TYR A 155 -19.28 1.42 -1.18
C TYR A 155 -19.65 0.84 0.20
N GLU A 156 -20.93 0.59 0.46
CA GLU A 156 -21.37 -0.01 1.73
C GLU A 156 -20.76 -1.40 1.96
N ARG A 157 -20.58 -2.22 0.91
CA ARG A 157 -19.87 -3.50 1.02
C ARG A 157 -18.40 -3.33 1.40
N ILE A 158 -17.69 -2.38 0.78
CA ILE A 158 -16.29 -2.07 1.12
C ILE A 158 -16.20 -1.68 2.61
N LEU A 159 -17.06 -0.76 3.05
CA LEU A 159 -17.07 -0.29 4.43
C LEU A 159 -17.45 -1.38 5.44
N ALA A 160 -18.34 -2.31 5.06
CA ALA A 160 -18.68 -3.46 5.89
C ALA A 160 -17.48 -4.38 6.12
N SER A 161 -16.70 -4.69 5.07
CA SER A 161 -15.47 -5.49 5.20
C SER A 161 -14.43 -4.81 6.07
N VAL A 162 -14.28 -3.49 5.95
CA VAL A 162 -13.39 -2.70 6.81
C VAL A 162 -13.82 -2.75 8.28
N ARG A 163 -15.12 -2.60 8.54
CA ARG A 163 -15.67 -2.67 9.90
C ARG A 163 -15.47 -4.06 10.51
N GLU A 164 -15.66 -5.11 9.73
CA GLU A 164 -15.42 -6.50 10.15
C GLU A 164 -13.96 -6.71 10.52
N MET A 165 -13.02 -6.23 9.70
CA MET A 165 -11.59 -6.33 9.98
C MET A 165 -11.24 -5.72 11.33
N PHE A 166 -11.78 -4.57 11.71
CA PHE A 166 -11.46 -3.90 12.99
C PHE A 166 -12.27 -4.34 14.20
N GLN A 167 -13.10 -5.38 14.09
CA GLN A 167 -13.84 -5.84 15.27
C GLN A 167 -12.88 -6.21 16.41
N GLY A 168 -13.12 -5.63 17.59
CA GLY A 168 -12.29 -5.83 18.77
C GLY A 168 -11.00 -5.01 18.83
N ARG A 169 -10.75 -4.09 17.88
CA ARG A 169 -9.56 -3.22 17.87
C ARG A 169 -9.93 -1.74 17.91
N ASP A 170 -9.22 -0.97 18.73
CA ASP A 170 -9.35 0.49 18.80
C ASP A 170 -8.04 1.15 18.37
N LEU A 171 -7.88 1.33 17.06
CA LEU A 171 -6.69 1.94 16.47
C LEU A 171 -6.54 3.40 16.89
N VAL A 172 -7.64 4.13 17.05
CA VAL A 172 -7.60 5.53 17.49
C VAL A 172 -7.06 5.63 18.90
N LYS A 173 -7.57 4.81 19.82
CA LYS A 173 -7.03 4.73 21.18
C LYS A 173 -5.55 4.35 21.18
N THR A 174 -5.16 3.39 20.35
CA THR A 174 -3.74 2.98 20.22
C THR A 174 -2.85 4.16 19.83
N VAL A 175 -3.27 4.97 18.86
CA VAL A 175 -2.56 6.18 18.43
C VAL A 175 -2.55 7.23 19.56
N GLU A 176 -3.70 7.57 20.15
CA GLU A 176 -3.80 8.58 21.21
C GLU A 176 -2.95 8.23 22.44
N GLU A 177 -2.98 6.97 22.86
CA GLU A 177 -2.20 6.49 23.99
C GLU A 177 -0.71 6.47 23.69
N TYR A 178 -0.32 6.08 22.47
CA TYR A 178 1.09 6.04 22.09
C TYR A 178 1.72 7.42 22.12
N TYR A 179 1.07 8.42 21.50
CA TYR A 179 1.61 9.77 21.39
C TYR A 179 1.38 10.64 22.63
N LYS A 180 0.47 10.24 23.53
CA LYS A 180 -0.12 11.09 24.59
C LYS A 180 -0.65 12.41 24.07
N ASP A 181 -1.32 12.34 22.92
CA ASP A 181 -1.96 13.49 22.28
C ASP A 181 -3.27 13.06 21.61
N SER A 182 -4.16 14.01 21.31
CA SER A 182 -5.45 13.77 20.68
C SER A 182 -5.74 14.77 19.57
N CYS A 183 -6.32 14.27 18.48
CA CYS A 183 -6.78 15.09 17.36
C CYS A 183 -8.27 15.48 17.52
N ASN A 184 -8.75 16.36 16.64
CA ASN A 184 -10.16 16.73 16.59
C ASN A 184 -11.04 15.57 16.10
N SER A 185 -10.60 14.89 15.04
CA SER A 185 -11.29 13.72 14.50
C SER A 185 -10.35 12.82 13.68
N TYR A 186 -10.76 11.56 13.51
CA TYR A 186 -10.03 10.51 12.80
C TYR A 186 -10.92 9.99 11.68
N ASN A 187 -10.58 10.31 10.42
CA ASN A 187 -11.46 10.09 9.26
C ASN A 187 -10.75 9.30 8.17
N MET A 188 -10.82 7.98 8.25
CA MET A 188 -10.29 7.12 7.20
C MET A 188 -11.17 7.21 5.95
N ILE A 189 -10.52 7.47 4.81
CA ILE A 189 -11.17 7.51 3.50
C ILE A 189 -10.68 6.30 2.71
N ILE A 190 -11.60 5.41 2.31
CA ILE A 190 -11.32 4.36 1.34
C ILE A 190 -11.55 4.93 -0.06
N CYS A 191 -10.52 4.88 -0.90
CA CYS A 191 -10.54 5.38 -2.27
C CYS A 191 -10.31 4.22 -3.26
N PRO A 192 -11.37 3.65 -3.86
CA PRO A 192 -11.26 2.50 -4.78
C PRO A 192 -10.43 2.78 -6.03
N LEU A 193 -10.30 4.05 -6.42
CA LEU A 193 -9.62 4.48 -7.65
C LEU A 193 -8.16 4.92 -7.42
N ASN A 194 -7.62 4.81 -6.21
CA ASN A 194 -6.29 5.32 -5.83
C ASN A 194 -5.11 4.35 -6.11
N GLY A 195 -5.31 3.35 -6.95
CA GLY A 195 -4.29 2.34 -7.27
C GLY A 195 -3.85 1.58 -6.03
N ASN A 196 -2.54 1.54 -5.79
CA ASN A 196 -1.93 0.91 -4.60
C ASN A 196 -1.30 1.95 -3.65
N HIS A 197 -1.76 3.20 -3.70
CA HIS A 197 -1.18 4.29 -2.94
C HIS A 197 -2.07 4.67 -1.76
N ASN A 198 -1.43 4.99 -0.64
CA ASN A 198 -2.06 5.43 0.58
C ASN A 198 -1.41 6.76 1.01
N TYR A 199 -2.17 7.63 1.68
CA TYR A 199 -1.71 8.96 2.05
C TYR A 199 -2.18 9.37 3.45
N GLY A 200 -1.26 9.79 4.30
CA GLY A 200 -1.52 10.31 5.64
C GLY A 200 -1.63 11.84 5.66
N LEU A 201 -2.86 12.36 5.65
CA LEU A 201 -3.11 13.81 5.63
C LEU A 201 -3.67 14.32 6.96
N ARG A 202 -3.37 15.58 7.28
CA ARG A 202 -3.97 16.31 8.41
C ARG A 202 -4.42 17.70 7.99
N LEU A 203 -5.62 18.09 8.38
CA LEU A 203 -6.17 19.43 8.13
C LEU A 203 -6.43 20.13 9.46
N LYS A 204 -6.06 21.41 9.56
CA LYS A 204 -6.32 22.19 10.76
C LYS A 204 -7.82 22.47 10.88
N SER A 205 -8.40 22.15 12.04
CA SER A 205 -9.81 22.37 12.36
C SER A 205 -10.03 23.74 12.99
N SER A 206 -11.30 24.14 13.15
CA SER A 206 -11.67 25.46 13.68
C SER A 206 -11.35 25.65 15.18
N ASN A 207 -11.13 24.56 15.91
CA ASN A 207 -10.77 24.56 17.33
C ASN A 207 -9.25 24.45 17.57
N ASP A 208 -8.44 24.78 16.56
CA ASP A 208 -6.97 24.68 16.56
C ASP A 208 -6.38 23.26 16.72
N LYS A 209 -7.21 22.22 16.84
CA LYS A 209 -6.81 20.83 16.67
C LYS A 209 -6.82 20.42 15.19
N TYR A 210 -6.53 19.16 14.90
CA TYR A 210 -6.43 18.64 13.53
C TYR A 210 -7.43 17.52 13.25
N ASP A 211 -7.98 17.53 12.04
CA ASP A 211 -8.75 16.43 11.47
C ASP A 211 -7.79 15.55 10.65
N LEU A 212 -7.71 14.27 10.99
CA LEU A 212 -6.81 13.32 10.33
C LEU A 212 -7.53 12.56 9.23
N TYR A 213 -6.84 12.33 8.12
CA TYR A 213 -7.34 11.70 6.90
C TYR A 213 -6.32 10.71 6.33
N PRO A 214 -6.21 9.48 6.89
CA PRO A 214 -5.57 8.40 6.17
C PRO A 214 -6.46 8.01 4.98
N VAL A 215 -5.95 8.24 3.77
CA VAL A 215 -6.62 7.90 2.51
C VAL A 215 -6.03 6.60 2.00
N ILE A 216 -6.82 5.53 2.01
CA ILE A 216 -6.39 4.15 1.78
C ILE A 216 -7.00 3.64 0.47
N CYS A 217 -6.23 2.92 -0.34
CA CYS A 217 -6.79 2.36 -1.56
C CYS A 217 -7.80 1.23 -1.29
N GLY A 218 -8.82 1.11 -2.15
CA GLY A 218 -10.01 0.30 -1.87
C GLY A 218 -10.00 -1.16 -2.35
N GLU A 219 -8.97 -1.64 -3.04
CA GLU A 219 -8.93 -3.04 -3.48
C GLU A 219 -8.44 -3.95 -2.35
N GLY A 220 -9.40 -4.57 -1.66
CA GLY A 220 -9.20 -5.53 -0.59
C GLY A 220 -8.37 -6.75 -1.02
N LYS A 221 -7.08 -6.72 -0.67
CA LYS A 221 -6.23 -7.92 -0.50
C LYS A 221 -5.36 -7.83 0.75
N TYR A 222 -5.71 -6.94 1.67
CA TYR A 222 -4.96 -6.80 2.89
C TYR A 222 -5.36 -7.89 3.87
N ARG A 223 -4.37 -8.65 4.34
CA ARG A 223 -4.53 -9.41 5.57
C ARG A 223 -4.83 -8.43 6.71
N GLU A 224 -5.57 -8.87 7.72
CA GLU A 224 -5.96 -8.03 8.85
C GLU A 224 -4.78 -7.21 9.41
N ARG A 225 -3.66 -7.88 9.74
CA ARG A 225 -2.46 -7.22 10.30
C ARG A 225 -1.76 -6.26 9.34
N PHE A 226 -1.76 -6.54 8.04
CA PHE A 226 -1.15 -5.64 7.06
C PHE A 226 -2.00 -4.37 6.92
N PHE A 227 -3.33 -4.52 6.96
CA PHE A 227 -4.24 -3.39 6.91
C PHE A 227 -4.11 -2.49 8.16
N ASP A 228 -4.03 -3.11 9.35
CA ASP A 228 -3.77 -2.38 10.60
C ASP A 228 -2.45 -1.57 10.51
N ASN A 229 -1.37 -2.19 10.03
CA ASN A 229 -0.08 -1.51 9.87
C ASN A 229 -0.15 -0.33 8.89
N VAL A 230 -0.79 -0.50 7.73
CA VAL A 230 -0.96 0.59 6.74
C VAL A 230 -1.68 1.78 7.35
N ILE A 231 -2.76 1.56 8.10
CA ILE A 231 -3.54 2.66 8.66
C ILE A 231 -2.79 3.36 9.78
N LEU A 232 -2.12 2.61 10.65
CA LEU A 232 -1.27 3.18 11.70
C LEU A 232 -0.11 3.97 11.08
N HIS A 233 0.49 3.47 9.99
CA HIS A 233 1.51 4.17 9.21
C HIS A 233 0.98 5.52 8.70
N GLU A 234 -0.18 5.54 8.03
CA GLU A 234 -0.76 6.78 7.52
C GLU A 234 -1.16 7.76 8.65
N PHE A 235 -1.65 7.26 9.78
CA PHE A 235 -1.89 8.13 10.94
C PHE A 235 -0.60 8.74 11.49
N ASN A 236 0.48 7.95 11.57
CA ASN A 236 1.75 8.39 12.14
C ASN A 236 2.36 9.58 11.40
N HIS A 237 2.18 9.69 10.08
CA HIS A 237 2.59 10.89 9.34
C HIS A 237 2.01 12.19 9.90
N SER A 238 0.79 12.15 10.45
CA SER A 238 0.14 13.32 11.05
C SER A 238 0.79 13.82 12.34
N PHE A 239 1.59 12.97 13.00
CA PHE A 239 2.30 13.29 14.24
C PHE A 239 3.80 13.52 14.00
N VAL A 240 4.42 12.75 13.09
CA VAL A 240 5.86 12.80 12.82
C VAL A 240 6.24 13.96 11.90
N ASN A 241 5.59 14.09 10.73
CA ASN A 241 5.99 15.07 9.71
C ASN A 241 5.99 16.53 10.23
N PRO A 242 5.03 16.97 11.08
CA PRO A 242 5.07 18.31 11.66
C PRO A 242 6.27 18.53 12.59
N LEU A 243 6.76 17.49 13.27
CA LEU A 243 7.88 17.58 14.19
C LEU A 243 9.21 17.62 13.43
N THR A 244 9.39 16.82 12.38
CA THR A 244 10.58 16.93 11.52
C THR A 244 10.64 18.27 10.79
N GLU A 245 9.48 18.82 10.40
CA GLU A 245 9.39 20.17 9.84
C GLU A 245 9.79 21.23 10.88
N LYS A 246 9.22 21.16 12.09
CA LYS A 246 9.53 22.08 13.19
C LYS A 246 11.02 22.06 13.56
N TYR A 247 11.65 20.89 13.52
CA TYR A 247 13.05 20.68 13.91
C TYR A 247 13.98 20.44 12.71
N ARG A 248 13.69 21.08 11.57
CA ARG A 248 14.46 20.91 10.31
C ARG A 248 15.98 21.05 10.50
N ASP A 249 16.44 22.01 11.29
CA ASP A 249 17.87 22.23 11.56
C ASP A 249 18.51 21.04 12.30
N LYS A 250 17.78 20.40 13.23
CA LYS A 250 18.24 19.20 13.93
C LYS A 250 18.21 17.96 13.03
N VAL A 251 17.24 17.88 12.10
CA VAL A 251 17.19 16.82 11.09
C VAL A 251 18.45 16.85 10.23
N GLU A 252 18.89 18.03 9.81
CA GLU A 252 20.09 18.20 8.96
C GLU A 252 21.37 17.66 9.63
N LEU A 253 21.49 17.71 10.96
CA LEU A 253 22.64 17.16 11.70
C LEU A 253 22.82 15.65 11.50
N SER A 254 21.75 14.93 11.14
CA SER A 254 21.78 13.48 10.88
C SER A 254 21.92 13.13 9.39
N LYS A 255 22.06 14.11 8.49
CA LYS A 255 22.10 13.88 7.03
C LYS A 255 23.21 12.97 6.56
N LYS A 256 24.32 12.88 7.31
CA LYS A 256 25.40 11.90 7.06
C LYS A 256 24.90 10.45 6.97
N LEU A 257 23.77 10.14 7.62
CA LEU A 257 23.16 8.81 7.59
C LEU A 257 22.54 8.47 6.22
N PHE A 258 22.22 9.48 5.40
CA PHE A 258 21.57 9.26 4.11
C PHE A 258 22.52 8.70 3.06
N GLU A 259 23.78 9.14 3.03
CA GLU A 259 24.70 8.83 1.93
C GLU A 259 24.81 7.32 1.60
N PRO A 260 24.98 6.41 2.57
CA PRO A 260 25.12 4.99 2.27
C PRO A 260 23.85 4.34 1.70
N ILE A 261 22.68 4.94 1.91
CA ILE A 261 21.38 4.39 1.49
C ILE A 261 20.69 5.21 0.40
N ARG A 262 21.29 6.35 0.00
CA ARG A 262 20.71 7.36 -0.88
C ARG A 262 20.22 6.77 -2.20
N GLU A 263 21.06 6.02 -2.90
CA GLU A 263 20.72 5.46 -4.22
C GLU A 263 19.48 4.56 -4.13
N PHE A 264 19.48 3.65 -3.15
CA PHE A 264 18.39 2.72 -2.94
C PHE A 264 17.10 3.43 -2.53
N MET A 265 17.18 4.36 -1.58
CA MET A 265 16.01 5.11 -1.12
C MET A 265 15.45 6.01 -2.23
N THR A 266 16.32 6.62 -3.05
CA THR A 266 15.92 7.40 -4.22
C THR A 266 15.16 6.52 -5.24
N SER A 267 15.61 5.27 -5.45
CA SER A 267 14.88 4.31 -6.32
C SER A 267 13.49 3.94 -5.78
N LYS A 268 13.20 4.24 -4.52
CA LYS A 268 11.91 4.07 -3.84
C LYS A 268 11.14 5.39 -3.68
N SER A 269 11.52 6.44 -4.43
CA SER A 269 10.96 7.79 -4.35
C SER A 269 11.28 8.56 -3.06
N TYR A 270 12.23 8.08 -2.26
CA TYR A 270 12.72 8.76 -1.05
C TYR A 270 14.07 9.45 -1.33
N GLY A 271 14.04 10.49 -2.19
CA GLY A 271 15.23 11.17 -2.71
C GLY A 271 15.91 12.16 -1.75
N GLU A 272 15.28 12.46 -0.61
CA GLU A 272 15.78 13.42 0.37
C GLU A 272 15.88 12.80 1.76
N TRP A 273 16.85 13.26 2.56
CA TRP A 273 17.05 12.74 3.92
C TRP A 273 15.84 13.00 4.81
N LYS A 274 15.22 14.19 4.75
CA LYS A 274 14.03 14.49 5.57
C LYS A 274 12.90 13.50 5.28
N ILE A 275 12.57 13.30 4.01
CA ILE A 275 11.53 12.35 3.57
C ILE A 275 11.88 10.94 4.04
N THR A 276 13.13 10.53 3.83
CA THR A 276 13.63 9.23 4.26
C THR A 276 13.51 9.06 5.79
N LEU A 277 13.84 10.09 6.56
CA LEU A 277 13.77 10.07 8.02
C LEU A 277 12.33 10.04 8.53
N ASP A 278 11.42 10.82 7.92
CA ASP A 278 9.98 10.76 8.20
C ASP A 278 9.48 9.32 8.11
N GLU A 279 9.78 8.64 7.01
CA GLU A 279 9.44 7.24 6.79
C GLU A 279 10.07 6.29 7.82
N HIS A 280 11.36 6.46 8.13
CA HIS A 280 12.03 5.64 9.15
C HIS A 280 11.31 5.71 10.50
N ILE A 281 10.96 6.92 10.95
CA ILE A 281 10.32 7.14 12.24
C ILE A 281 8.88 6.61 12.21
N VAL A 282 8.11 6.94 11.17
CA VAL A 282 6.72 6.48 10.98
C VAL A 282 6.63 4.96 10.99
N ARG A 283 7.53 4.28 10.29
CA ARG A 283 7.61 2.80 10.22
C ARG A 283 8.04 2.19 11.54
N ALA A 284 8.98 2.81 12.24
CA ALA A 284 9.38 2.38 13.58
C ALA A 284 8.23 2.48 14.57
N VAL A 285 7.51 3.61 14.60
CA VAL A 285 6.33 3.78 15.47
C VAL A 285 5.23 2.77 15.11
N ALA A 286 4.97 2.56 13.82
CA ALA A 286 4.01 1.55 13.38
C ALA A 286 4.40 0.14 13.87
N ALA A 287 5.68 -0.24 13.79
CA ALA A 287 6.16 -1.52 14.32
C ALA A 287 5.98 -1.64 15.85
N ARG A 288 6.19 -0.56 16.61
CA ARG A 288 5.89 -0.54 18.07
C ARG A 288 4.41 -0.71 18.37
N MET A 289 3.53 -0.03 17.62
CA MET A 289 2.08 -0.19 17.79
C MET A 289 1.61 -1.60 17.41
N MET A 290 2.18 -2.20 16.36
CA MET A 290 1.90 -3.59 15.99
C MET A 290 2.37 -4.57 17.08
N GLU A 291 3.49 -4.31 17.75
CA GLU A 291 3.90 -5.07 18.93
C GLU A 291 2.88 -4.95 20.08
N MET A 292 2.38 -3.74 20.36
CA MET A 292 1.40 -3.52 21.41
C MET A 292 0.08 -4.24 21.13
N LEU A 293 -0.35 -4.28 19.87
CA LEU A 293 -1.61 -4.89 19.47
C LEU A 293 -1.53 -6.42 19.31
N PHE A 294 -0.41 -6.93 18.82
CA PHE A 294 -0.31 -8.33 18.37
C PHE A 294 0.87 -9.11 19.00
N GLY A 295 1.64 -8.47 19.88
CA GLY A 295 2.74 -9.07 20.62
C GLY A 295 4.11 -8.89 19.96
N LYS A 296 5.15 -9.19 20.76
CA LYS A 296 6.58 -8.98 20.43
C LYS A 296 7.02 -9.60 19.10
N GLN A 297 6.51 -10.79 18.77
CA GLN A 297 6.86 -11.47 17.53
C GLN A 297 6.44 -10.64 16.31
N VAL A 298 5.21 -10.12 16.29
CA VAL A 298 4.70 -9.31 15.17
C VAL A 298 5.47 -7.99 15.04
N GLY A 299 5.80 -7.35 16.17
CA GLY A 299 6.68 -6.18 16.17
C GLY A 299 8.04 -6.45 15.52
N ALA A 300 8.69 -7.56 15.90
CA ALA A 300 9.98 -7.97 15.37
C ALA A 300 9.91 -8.30 13.86
N GLU A 301 8.85 -8.95 13.40
CA GLU A 301 8.61 -9.23 11.98
C GLU A 301 8.55 -7.93 11.15
N TRP A 302 7.82 -6.91 11.61
CA TRP A 302 7.79 -5.61 10.95
C TRP A 302 9.15 -4.93 10.94
N VAL A 303 9.91 -4.98 12.03
CA VAL A 303 11.28 -4.44 12.07
C VAL A 303 12.17 -5.12 11.02
N ILE A 304 12.09 -6.46 10.90
CA ILE A 304 12.84 -7.22 9.89
C ILE A 304 12.39 -6.81 8.47
N TYR A 305 11.09 -6.71 8.23
CA TYR A 305 10.53 -6.31 6.96
C TYR A 305 11.04 -4.93 6.53
N GLU A 306 10.90 -3.92 7.39
CA GLU A 306 11.29 -2.54 7.07
C GLU A 306 12.80 -2.40 6.89
N LYS A 307 13.61 -3.09 7.71
CA LYS A 307 15.05 -3.14 7.52
C LYS A 307 15.41 -3.75 6.17
N LYS A 308 14.73 -4.84 5.77
CA LYS A 308 14.86 -5.42 4.43
C LYS A 308 14.42 -4.43 3.35
N GLN A 309 13.44 -3.55 3.61
CA GLN A 309 13.04 -2.44 2.75
C GLN A 309 14.01 -1.25 2.72
N GLY A 310 15.19 -1.36 3.33
CA GLY A 310 16.24 -0.34 3.28
C GLY A 310 16.20 0.64 4.44
N PHE A 311 15.22 0.54 5.34
CA PHE A 311 15.13 1.37 6.56
C PHE A 311 16.14 0.88 7.61
N VAL A 312 17.43 0.93 7.28
CA VAL A 312 18.52 0.28 8.05
C VAL A 312 18.70 0.83 9.46
N TYR A 313 18.27 2.06 9.71
CA TYR A 313 18.37 2.71 11.02
C TYR A 313 17.13 2.46 11.91
N ILE A 314 16.21 1.59 11.50
CA ILE A 314 14.97 1.32 12.25
C ILE A 314 15.26 0.77 13.66
N GLU A 315 16.26 -0.08 13.84
CA GLU A 315 16.59 -0.69 15.15
C GLU A 315 17.03 0.36 16.19
N PRO A 316 18.02 1.24 15.91
CA PRO A 316 18.33 2.37 16.79
C PRO A 316 17.14 3.26 17.12
N ILE A 317 16.26 3.52 16.14
CA ILE A 317 15.04 4.31 16.36
C ILE A 317 14.09 3.57 17.32
N ILE A 318 13.86 2.27 17.12
CA ILE A 318 13.04 1.43 18.01
C ILE A 318 13.56 1.46 19.45
N GLU A 319 14.88 1.39 19.66
CA GLU A 319 15.44 1.47 21.01
C GLU A 319 15.25 2.85 21.65
N SER A 320 15.31 3.93 20.86
CA SER A 320 14.94 5.27 21.35
C SER A 320 13.44 5.35 21.66
N LEU A 321 12.58 4.76 20.83
CA LEU A 321 11.13 4.72 21.07
C LEU A 321 10.77 3.93 22.34
N LYS A 322 11.48 2.84 22.67
CA LYS A 322 11.29 2.13 23.95
C LYS A 322 11.64 3.00 25.17
N ARG A 323 12.65 3.87 25.05
CA ARG A 323 12.97 4.86 26.10
C ARG A 323 11.85 5.90 26.21
N PHE A 324 11.33 6.38 25.08
CA PHE A 324 10.15 7.23 25.05
C PHE A 324 8.95 6.55 25.73
N GLU A 325 8.62 5.32 25.37
CA GLU A 325 7.53 4.55 25.95
C GLU A 325 7.67 4.45 27.47
N SER A 326 8.89 4.22 27.96
CA SER A 326 9.16 4.19 29.41
C SER A 326 8.88 5.54 30.09
N LEU A 327 9.36 6.65 29.51
CA LEU A 327 9.15 8.01 30.05
C LEU A 327 7.69 8.47 29.93
N ARG A 328 7.00 8.07 28.86
CA ARG A 328 5.58 8.30 28.66
C ARG A 328 4.77 7.62 29.76
N ASP A 329 5.12 6.39 30.10
CA ASP A 329 4.40 5.59 31.08
C ASP A 329 4.72 6.00 32.52
N SER A 330 5.95 6.45 32.82
CA SER A 330 6.34 6.94 34.15
C SER A 330 5.92 8.39 34.41
N ASP A 331 6.18 9.28 33.47
CA ASP A 331 6.17 10.74 33.68
C ASP A 331 5.15 11.48 32.79
N GLY A 332 4.44 10.75 31.93
CA GLY A 332 3.45 11.34 31.02
C GLY A 332 4.05 12.13 29.86
N VAL A 333 5.34 11.95 29.56
CA VAL A 333 6.03 12.62 28.45
C VAL A 333 5.33 12.33 27.13
N THR A 334 5.02 13.39 26.38
CA THR A 334 4.45 13.29 25.03
C THR A 334 5.53 12.99 24.00
N PHE A 335 5.13 12.41 22.87
CA PHE A 335 6.08 12.16 21.78
C PHE A 335 6.74 13.45 21.27
N ALA A 336 5.99 14.55 21.22
CA ALA A 336 6.49 15.85 20.77
C ALA A 336 7.58 16.42 21.70
N GLU A 337 7.46 16.18 23.02
CA GLU A 337 8.47 16.55 24.01
C GLU A 337 9.71 15.67 23.92
N TYR A 338 9.55 14.37 23.64
CA TYR A 338 10.68 13.45 23.48
C TYR A 338 11.40 13.60 22.13
N PHE A 339 10.72 14.08 21.09
CA PHE A 339 11.23 14.10 19.72
C PHE A 339 12.63 14.71 19.54
N PRO A 340 13.02 15.81 20.22
CA PRO A 340 14.39 16.32 20.15
C PRO A 340 15.46 15.32 20.60
N ASN A 341 15.15 14.42 21.55
CA ASN A 341 16.08 13.40 22.03
C ASN A 341 16.29 12.31 20.97
N LEU A 342 15.23 11.95 20.24
CA LEU A 342 15.31 11.05 19.10
C LEU A 342 16.22 11.63 18.00
N LEU A 343 16.07 12.91 17.67
CA LEU A 343 16.93 13.59 16.69
C LEU A 343 18.38 13.71 17.15
N SER A 344 18.63 13.99 18.44
CA SER A 344 19.99 14.01 18.99
C SER A 344 20.66 12.64 18.87
N MET A 345 19.94 11.55 19.20
CA MET A 345 20.46 10.18 19.02
C MET A 345 20.85 9.90 17.56
N LEU A 346 20.02 10.32 16.60
CA LEU A 346 20.32 10.17 15.17
C LEU A 346 21.52 11.01 14.72
N ALA A 347 21.70 12.21 15.27
CA ALA A 347 22.87 13.05 14.97
C ALA A 347 24.18 12.40 15.46
N ASP A 348 24.14 11.68 16.58
CA ASP A 348 25.30 10.97 17.14
C ASP A 348 25.55 9.60 16.46
N LEU A 349 24.57 9.08 15.73
CA LEU A 349 24.68 7.78 15.06
C LEU A 349 25.71 7.81 13.93
N ASN A 350 26.43 6.71 13.77
CA ASN A 350 27.33 6.51 12.64
C ASN A 350 26.59 5.95 11.42
N PRO A 351 26.91 6.39 10.20
CA PRO A 351 26.36 5.79 8.99
C PRO A 351 26.68 4.30 8.88
N VAL A 352 25.82 3.53 8.20
CA VAL A 352 26.13 2.13 7.92
C VAL A 352 27.29 2.02 6.93
N ASN A 353 28.26 1.13 7.21
CA ASN A 353 29.47 1.01 6.40
C ASN A 353 29.27 0.26 5.07
N ASN A 354 28.31 -0.66 5.00
CA ASN A 354 28.06 -1.53 3.84
C ASN A 354 26.56 -1.80 3.70
N PHE A 355 25.83 -0.88 3.07
CA PHE A 355 24.46 -1.17 2.65
C PHE A 355 24.49 -1.96 1.35
N ASP A 356 24.63 -3.28 1.47
CA ASP A 356 24.64 -4.18 0.31
C ASP A 356 23.23 -4.36 -0.24
N THR A 357 22.94 -3.67 -1.33
CA THR A 357 21.71 -3.81 -2.13
C THR A 357 21.87 -4.80 -3.26
N ALA A 358 23.07 -5.35 -3.46
CA ALA A 358 23.37 -6.17 -4.62
C ALA A 358 22.73 -7.56 -4.49
N ALA A 359 22.72 -8.17 -3.30
CA ALA A 359 22.15 -9.50 -3.10
C ALA A 359 20.62 -9.48 -2.90
N PHE A 360 19.92 -10.51 -3.38
CA PHE A 360 18.51 -10.71 -3.09
C PHE A 360 18.30 -10.89 -1.57
N ASN A 361 17.47 -10.05 -0.97
CA ASN A 361 17.34 -9.93 0.48
C ASN A 361 16.29 -10.87 1.10
N GLY A 362 15.69 -11.78 0.32
CA GLY A 362 14.71 -12.76 0.79
C GLY A 362 13.32 -12.19 1.04
N ILE A 363 12.84 -11.25 0.23
CA ILE A 363 11.44 -10.83 0.22
C ILE A 363 10.79 -11.28 -1.10
N ILE A 364 9.66 -11.99 -1.02
CA ILE A 364 8.95 -12.53 -2.19
C ILE A 364 8.68 -11.45 -3.24
N ASP A 365 8.14 -10.29 -2.86
CA ASP A 365 7.82 -9.22 -3.81
C ASP A 365 9.04 -8.69 -4.57
N ARG A 366 10.26 -8.84 -4.02
CA ARG A 366 11.48 -8.38 -4.69
C ARG A 366 11.89 -9.23 -5.88
N VAL A 367 11.35 -10.44 -6.04
CA VAL A 367 11.58 -11.25 -7.24
C VAL A 367 11.12 -10.51 -8.50
N PHE A 368 10.11 -9.64 -8.39
CA PHE A 368 9.56 -8.91 -9.53
C PHE A 368 10.37 -7.67 -9.93
N ASN A 369 11.35 -7.24 -9.14
CA ASN A 369 12.09 -5.99 -9.37
C ASN A 369 12.98 -6.02 -10.62
N THR A 370 13.29 -7.20 -11.16
CA THR A 370 14.06 -7.33 -12.41
C THR A 370 13.31 -6.76 -13.62
N GLY A 371 11.98 -6.67 -13.55
CA GLY A 371 11.11 -6.35 -14.70
C GLY A 371 11.07 -7.46 -15.77
N LYS A 372 11.87 -8.52 -15.63
CA LYS A 372 11.90 -9.71 -16.50
C LYS A 372 11.56 -10.95 -15.70
N ILE A 373 10.48 -11.64 -16.05
CA ILE A 373 9.96 -12.76 -15.28
C ILE A 373 9.96 -14.05 -16.10
N ALA A 374 10.50 -15.12 -15.53
CA ALA A 374 10.43 -16.46 -16.10
C ALA A 374 9.50 -17.33 -15.24
N VAL A 375 8.36 -17.71 -15.81
CA VAL A 375 7.41 -18.63 -15.18
C VAL A 375 7.71 -20.04 -15.67
N VAL A 376 8.08 -20.93 -14.75
CA VAL A 376 8.58 -22.28 -15.03
C VAL A 376 7.55 -23.30 -14.54
N TYR A 377 7.02 -24.12 -15.45
CA TYR A 377 6.05 -25.18 -15.14
C TYR A 377 6.70 -26.59 -15.22
N PRO A 378 6.17 -27.59 -14.47
CA PRO A 378 6.78 -28.91 -14.36
C PRO A 378 6.53 -29.77 -15.61
N THR A 379 7.38 -30.77 -15.87
CA THR A 379 7.15 -31.77 -16.94
C THR A 379 7.28 -33.22 -16.47
N ALA A 380 7.85 -33.48 -15.29
CA ALA A 380 8.24 -34.80 -14.84
C ALA A 380 7.22 -35.45 -13.87
N ASP A 381 5.97 -35.63 -14.32
CA ASP A 381 4.93 -36.36 -13.55
C ASP A 381 4.21 -37.39 -14.44
N CYS A 382 3.75 -38.49 -13.85
CA CYS A 382 2.99 -39.51 -14.59
C CYS A 382 1.59 -39.02 -15.00
N ASN A 383 1.01 -38.07 -14.26
CA ASN A 383 -0.28 -37.47 -14.56
C ASN A 383 -0.12 -36.27 -15.53
N GLN A 384 -0.04 -36.57 -16.82
CA GLN A 384 0.14 -35.57 -17.87
C GLN A 384 -1.04 -34.59 -18.02
N GLU A 385 -2.26 -35.00 -17.66
CA GLU A 385 -3.43 -34.10 -17.66
C GLU A 385 -3.26 -33.00 -16.59
N LEU A 386 -2.77 -33.36 -15.41
CA LEU A 386 -2.50 -32.41 -14.34
C LEU A 386 -1.36 -31.46 -14.68
N ILE A 387 -0.30 -31.95 -15.31
CA ILE A 387 0.78 -31.11 -15.85
C ILE A 387 0.23 -30.09 -16.86
N TYR A 388 -0.65 -30.52 -17.75
CA TYR A 388 -1.31 -29.62 -18.69
C TYR A 388 -2.14 -28.53 -17.97
N LYS A 389 -2.87 -28.88 -16.90
CA LYS A 389 -3.60 -27.90 -16.08
C LYS A 389 -2.66 -26.90 -15.39
N ILE A 390 -1.53 -27.34 -14.85
CA ILE A 390 -0.52 -26.44 -14.24
C ILE A 390 0.09 -25.52 -15.30
N LYS A 391 0.34 -26.01 -16.52
CA LYS A 391 0.79 -25.17 -17.64
C LYS A 391 -0.23 -24.08 -17.98
N GLN A 392 -1.53 -24.42 -18.04
CA GLN A 392 -2.58 -23.42 -18.28
C GLN A 392 -2.67 -22.41 -17.13
N TYR A 393 -2.57 -22.88 -15.89
CA TYR A 393 -2.57 -22.03 -14.70
C TYR A 393 -1.40 -21.04 -14.68
N THR A 394 -0.19 -21.52 -14.95
CA THR A 394 1.01 -20.67 -15.02
C THR A 394 0.96 -19.66 -16.17
N ALA A 395 0.35 -20.01 -17.31
CA ALA A 395 0.08 -19.06 -18.39
C ALA A 395 -0.89 -17.95 -17.96
N TYR A 396 -1.98 -18.30 -17.28
CA TYR A 396 -2.92 -17.32 -16.72
C TYR A 396 -2.22 -16.36 -15.73
N VAL A 397 -1.39 -16.90 -14.83
CA VAL A 397 -0.61 -16.08 -13.88
C VAL A 397 0.35 -15.15 -14.63
N ALA A 398 1.04 -15.64 -15.65
CA ALA A 398 1.94 -14.83 -16.47
C ALA A 398 1.22 -13.67 -17.17
N ASP A 399 0.01 -13.90 -17.68
CA ASP A 399 -0.80 -12.86 -18.32
C ASP A 399 -1.29 -11.80 -17.33
N PHE A 400 -1.57 -12.18 -16.08
CA PHE A 400 -1.82 -11.21 -14.99
C PHE A 400 -0.56 -10.39 -14.68
N ILE A 401 0.61 -11.03 -14.61
CA ILE A 401 1.89 -10.35 -14.33
C ILE A 401 2.23 -9.34 -15.44
N LYS A 402 2.02 -9.69 -16.71
CA LYS A 402 2.28 -8.80 -17.87
C LYS A 402 1.48 -7.50 -17.86
N GLN A 403 0.35 -7.46 -17.14
CA GLN A 403 -0.46 -6.24 -17.03
C GLN A 403 0.17 -5.18 -16.12
N LYS A 404 1.17 -5.54 -15.32
CA LYS A 404 1.89 -4.60 -14.45
C LYS A 404 2.86 -3.76 -15.29
N SER A 405 2.76 -2.44 -15.18
CA SER A 405 3.61 -1.48 -15.91
C SER A 405 5.12 -1.62 -15.63
N THR A 406 5.48 -2.22 -14.49
CA THR A 406 6.88 -2.48 -14.10
C THR A 406 7.48 -3.69 -14.81
N ILE A 407 6.67 -4.56 -15.41
CA ILE A 407 7.10 -5.78 -16.07
C ILE A 407 7.30 -5.49 -17.56
N LYS A 408 8.56 -5.60 -18.00
CA LYS A 408 9.00 -5.40 -19.39
C LYS A 408 8.93 -6.69 -20.18
N GLU A 409 9.16 -7.82 -19.53
CA GLU A 409 9.20 -9.13 -20.17
C GLU A 409 8.67 -10.21 -19.21
N CYS A 410 7.87 -11.14 -19.74
CA CYS A 410 7.39 -12.29 -18.98
C CYS A 410 7.26 -13.50 -19.93
N VAL A 411 8.03 -14.55 -19.67
CA VAL A 411 8.06 -15.79 -20.46
C VAL A 411 7.51 -16.96 -19.66
N VAL A 412 6.82 -17.87 -20.34
CA VAL A 412 6.34 -19.14 -19.76
C VAL A 412 7.05 -20.28 -20.44
N ILE A 413 7.82 -21.06 -19.68
CA ILE A 413 8.70 -22.12 -20.20
C ILE A 413 8.56 -23.40 -19.36
N SER A 414 8.87 -24.56 -19.94
CA SER A 414 9.00 -25.79 -19.16
C SER A 414 10.27 -25.78 -18.33
N ASP A 415 10.26 -26.53 -17.23
CA ASP A 415 11.43 -26.84 -16.41
C ASP A 415 12.65 -27.38 -17.21
N SER A 416 12.42 -28.24 -18.21
CA SER A 416 13.45 -28.77 -19.10
C SER A 416 14.13 -27.68 -19.95
N VAL A 417 13.37 -26.68 -20.40
CA VAL A 417 13.92 -25.52 -21.09
C VAL A 417 14.63 -24.59 -20.10
N ALA A 418 14.07 -24.40 -18.90
CA ALA A 418 14.66 -23.56 -17.86
C ALA A 418 16.06 -24.04 -17.43
N LEU A 419 16.32 -25.36 -17.44
CA LEU A 419 17.63 -25.93 -17.12
C LEU A 419 18.74 -25.57 -18.12
N SER A 420 18.39 -25.24 -19.36
CA SER A 420 19.35 -24.95 -20.43
C SER A 420 19.36 -23.47 -20.87
N LYS A 421 18.33 -22.71 -20.51
CA LYS A 421 18.20 -21.29 -20.84
C LYS A 421 18.92 -20.42 -19.78
N PRO A 422 19.66 -19.37 -20.19
CA PRO A 422 20.13 -18.36 -19.25
C PRO A 422 18.94 -17.58 -18.68
N LEU A 423 18.83 -17.58 -17.35
CA LEU A 423 17.79 -16.94 -16.54
C LEU A 423 18.40 -16.00 -15.50
N ASP A 424 19.67 -15.65 -15.62
CA ASP A 424 20.43 -14.79 -14.70
C ASP A 424 19.90 -13.36 -14.63
N GLU A 425 19.23 -12.87 -15.68
CA GLU A 425 18.54 -11.58 -15.70
C GLU A 425 17.07 -11.63 -15.23
N TYR A 426 16.54 -12.83 -14.94
CA TYR A 426 15.13 -13.01 -14.63
C TYR A 426 14.87 -13.16 -13.13
N GLY A 427 13.70 -12.68 -12.70
CA GLY A 427 13.02 -13.21 -11.52
C GLY A 427 12.32 -14.51 -11.91
N ILE A 428 12.54 -15.58 -11.17
CA ILE A 428 12.03 -16.91 -11.53
C ILE A 428 10.82 -17.25 -10.68
N LEU A 429 9.72 -17.69 -11.28
CA LEU A 429 8.56 -18.26 -10.57
C LEU A 429 8.45 -19.72 -10.98
N CYS A 430 8.77 -20.64 -10.07
CA CYS A 430 8.86 -22.06 -10.36
C CYS A 430 7.72 -22.83 -9.67
N TYR A 431 6.96 -23.59 -10.45
CA TYR A 431 5.75 -24.30 -10.01
C TYR A 431 5.92 -25.82 -10.09
N GLY A 432 5.42 -26.54 -9.10
CA GLY A 432 5.41 -28.00 -9.06
C GLY A 432 5.89 -28.57 -7.72
N THR A 433 5.77 -29.89 -7.56
CA THR A 433 6.48 -30.57 -6.47
C THR A 433 7.98 -30.59 -6.77
N ILE A 434 8.79 -30.90 -5.75
CA ILE A 434 10.25 -31.01 -5.91
C ILE A 434 10.59 -32.09 -6.94
N GLU A 435 9.81 -33.15 -7.01
CA GLU A 435 9.99 -34.27 -7.93
C GLU A 435 9.46 -33.98 -9.34
N SER A 436 8.33 -33.26 -9.45
CA SER A 436 7.67 -33.04 -10.75
C SER A 436 8.30 -31.94 -11.59
N ASN A 437 9.02 -31.00 -10.96
CA ASN A 437 9.72 -29.93 -11.64
C ASN A 437 11.24 -30.21 -11.69
N LEU A 438 11.77 -30.48 -12.88
CA LEU A 438 13.19 -30.80 -13.10
C LEU A 438 14.14 -29.68 -12.65
N PHE A 439 13.72 -28.41 -12.76
CA PHE A 439 14.50 -27.26 -12.32
C PHE A 439 14.59 -27.20 -10.79
N LEU A 440 13.47 -27.43 -10.08
CA LEU A 440 13.48 -27.54 -8.61
C LEU A 440 14.31 -28.73 -8.14
N SER A 441 14.12 -29.89 -8.76
CA SER A 441 14.85 -31.11 -8.43
C SER A 441 16.37 -30.93 -8.57
N HIS A 442 16.81 -30.20 -9.61
CA HIS A 442 18.23 -29.91 -9.85
C HIS A 442 18.86 -29.05 -8.75
N TYR A 443 18.14 -28.07 -8.21
CA TYR A 443 18.67 -27.13 -7.21
C TYR A 443 18.28 -27.46 -5.76
N LYS A 444 17.54 -28.53 -5.51
CA LYS A 444 16.95 -28.84 -4.19
C LYS A 444 17.95 -28.90 -3.02
N GLU A 445 19.19 -29.30 -3.28
CA GLU A 445 20.24 -29.39 -2.25
C GLU A 445 20.69 -28.01 -1.73
N THR A 446 20.36 -26.93 -2.46
CA THR A 446 20.62 -25.54 -2.04
C THR A 446 19.50 -24.97 -1.16
N PHE A 447 18.37 -25.66 -1.07
CA PHE A 447 17.18 -25.14 -0.40
C PHE A 447 17.34 -25.24 1.13
N PRO A 448 16.81 -24.26 1.88
CA PRO A 448 16.84 -24.29 3.34
C PRO A 448 15.83 -25.27 3.94
N PHE A 449 15.09 -26.00 3.11
CA PHE A 449 14.03 -26.94 3.48
C PHE A 449 14.15 -28.23 2.67
N GLN A 450 13.49 -29.28 3.14
CA GLN A 450 13.40 -30.55 2.42
C GLN A 450 11.96 -31.06 2.40
N ILE A 451 11.54 -31.63 1.28
CA ILE A 451 10.29 -32.39 1.17
C ILE A 451 10.66 -33.84 0.90
N LYS A 452 10.21 -34.75 1.77
CA LYS A 452 10.45 -36.19 1.61
C LYS A 452 9.37 -36.98 2.30
N ASN A 453 8.90 -38.07 1.66
CA ASN A 453 7.93 -39.00 2.23
C ASN A 453 6.62 -38.34 2.74
N GLY A 454 6.13 -37.30 2.05
CA GLY A 454 4.93 -36.56 2.46
C GLY A 454 5.14 -35.66 3.68
N GLU A 455 6.39 -35.33 4.01
CA GLU A 455 6.75 -34.44 5.11
C GLU A 455 7.56 -33.26 4.58
N LEU A 456 7.29 -32.07 5.12
CA LEU A 456 8.07 -30.85 4.89
C LEU A 456 8.91 -30.58 6.15
N PHE A 457 10.22 -30.49 5.96
CA PHE A 457 11.20 -30.09 6.96
C PHE A 457 11.61 -28.64 6.66
N ALA A 458 11.04 -27.70 7.39
CA ALA A 458 11.23 -26.25 7.23
C ALA A 458 11.64 -25.62 8.58
N ASP A 459 10.97 -24.56 9.03
CA ASP A 459 11.08 -24.01 10.39
C ASP A 459 10.74 -25.04 11.47
N LYS A 460 9.82 -25.95 11.14
CA LYS A 460 9.51 -27.19 11.85
C LYS A 460 9.09 -28.27 10.87
N LYS A 461 8.68 -29.42 11.41
CA LYS A 461 8.17 -30.55 10.62
C LYS A 461 6.67 -30.39 10.39
N TYR A 462 6.23 -30.63 9.15
CA TYR A 462 4.82 -30.65 8.74
C TYR A 462 4.50 -31.92 7.97
N ASN A 463 3.28 -32.42 8.14
CA ASN A 463 2.80 -33.66 7.52
C ASN A 463 1.34 -33.58 7.05
N ASP A 464 0.88 -32.37 6.69
CA ASP A 464 -0.47 -32.14 6.18
C ASP A 464 -0.56 -32.42 4.66
N PRO A 465 -1.36 -33.41 4.20
CA PRO A 465 -1.48 -33.73 2.77
C PRO A 465 -2.02 -32.60 1.89
N SER A 466 -2.71 -31.61 2.48
CA SER A 466 -3.25 -30.43 1.80
C SER A 466 -2.30 -29.23 1.84
N LEU A 467 -1.08 -29.42 2.35
CA LEU A 467 -0.07 -28.37 2.50
C LEU A 467 0.31 -27.78 1.15
N ARG A 468 0.40 -26.45 1.17
CA ARG A 468 0.95 -25.59 0.12
C ARG A 468 2.08 -24.77 0.72
N PHE A 469 3.15 -24.60 -0.05
CA PHE A 469 4.34 -23.90 0.38
C PHE A 469 4.79 -22.91 -0.70
N ILE A 470 4.87 -21.64 -0.30
CA ILE A 470 5.39 -20.55 -1.12
C ILE A 470 6.65 -20.04 -0.43
N THR A 471 7.77 -19.97 -1.13
CA THR A 471 9.01 -19.45 -0.55
C THR A 471 9.88 -18.77 -1.59
N CYS A 472 10.66 -17.77 -1.19
CA CYS A 472 11.66 -17.14 -2.06
C CYS A 472 13.10 -17.51 -1.68
N LEU A 473 13.94 -17.66 -2.70
CA LEU A 473 15.35 -17.99 -2.63
C LEU A 473 16.14 -17.10 -3.60
N PRO A 474 17.47 -16.97 -3.47
CA PRO A 474 18.28 -16.39 -4.53
C PRO A 474 18.10 -17.15 -5.84
N ASN A 475 18.09 -16.43 -6.97
CA ASN A 475 18.16 -17.05 -8.28
C ASN A 475 19.49 -17.83 -8.37
N PRO A 476 19.47 -19.14 -8.71
CA PRO A 476 20.66 -19.98 -8.68
C PRO A 476 21.72 -19.61 -9.73
N GLN A 477 21.35 -18.86 -10.77
CA GLN A 477 22.28 -18.38 -11.80
C GLN A 477 22.82 -16.97 -11.50
N ASN A 478 22.11 -16.19 -10.67
CA ASN A 478 22.52 -14.85 -10.25
C ASN A 478 21.86 -14.48 -8.90
N ASN A 479 22.62 -14.55 -7.82
CA ASN A 479 22.12 -14.34 -6.45
C ASN A 479 21.64 -12.91 -6.14
N LYS A 480 21.84 -11.95 -7.07
CA LYS A 480 21.27 -10.61 -7.00
C LYS A 480 19.76 -10.60 -7.26
N ASN A 481 19.30 -11.57 -8.06
CA ASN A 481 17.91 -11.78 -8.39
C ASN A 481 17.30 -12.86 -7.51
N GLY A 482 15.97 -12.92 -7.48
CA GLY A 482 15.23 -13.89 -6.68
C GLY A 482 14.50 -14.95 -7.51
N MET A 483 14.16 -16.04 -6.85
CA MET A 483 13.30 -17.10 -7.33
C MET A 483 12.19 -17.36 -6.31
N ILE A 484 10.94 -17.47 -6.73
CA ILE A 484 9.83 -17.96 -5.94
C ILE A 484 9.60 -19.43 -6.29
N VAL A 485 9.49 -20.27 -5.27
CA VAL A 485 9.12 -21.68 -5.36
C VAL A 485 7.69 -21.84 -4.86
N TYR A 486 6.80 -22.29 -5.74
CA TYR A 486 5.43 -22.67 -5.43
C TYR A 486 5.34 -24.20 -5.46
N THR A 487 5.37 -24.80 -4.27
CA THR A 487 5.47 -26.25 -4.11
C THR A 487 4.45 -26.82 -3.12
N ALA A 488 4.31 -28.14 -3.15
CA ALA A 488 3.41 -28.92 -2.30
C ALA A 488 3.84 -30.39 -2.32
N PHE A 489 3.16 -31.24 -1.53
CA PHE A 489 3.37 -32.69 -1.60
C PHE A 489 2.76 -33.34 -2.85
N LYS A 490 1.76 -32.69 -3.45
CA LYS A 490 1.06 -33.17 -4.66
C LYS A 490 0.82 -32.03 -5.62
N ASN A 491 0.89 -32.31 -6.91
CA ASN A 491 0.67 -31.32 -7.97
C ASN A 491 -0.75 -30.71 -7.94
N ASP A 492 -1.77 -31.43 -7.44
CA ASP A 492 -3.14 -30.89 -7.30
C ASP A 492 -3.20 -29.66 -6.41
N ASN A 493 -2.31 -29.57 -5.41
CA ASN A 493 -2.24 -28.45 -4.48
C ASN A 493 -1.51 -27.23 -5.07
N ILE A 494 -0.95 -27.32 -6.28
CA ILE A 494 -0.31 -26.19 -6.97
C ILE A 494 -1.35 -25.29 -7.63
N LEU A 495 -2.48 -25.84 -8.07
CA LEU A 495 -3.56 -25.07 -8.68
C LEU A 495 -4.14 -24.09 -7.64
N ASP A 496 -4.33 -22.84 -8.07
CA ASP A 496 -4.78 -21.72 -7.22
C ASP A 496 -3.87 -21.36 -6.04
N ILE A 497 -2.61 -21.82 -6.02
CA ILE A 497 -1.68 -21.48 -4.93
C ILE A 497 -1.44 -19.97 -4.77
N ASN A 498 -1.46 -19.21 -5.87
CA ASN A 498 -1.35 -17.74 -5.85
C ASN A 498 -2.61 -17.02 -5.33
N SER A 499 -3.70 -17.72 -5.03
CA SER A 499 -4.89 -17.12 -4.42
C SER A 499 -4.64 -16.62 -2.99
N TYR A 500 -3.62 -17.18 -2.34
CA TYR A 500 -3.13 -16.74 -1.04
C TYR A 500 -2.24 -15.50 -1.19
N SER A 501 -2.33 -14.50 -0.30
CA SER A 501 -1.49 -13.30 -0.35
C SER A 501 -0.15 -13.51 0.37
N HIS A 502 0.98 -13.30 -0.33
CA HIS A 502 2.31 -13.79 0.09
C HIS A 502 3.49 -12.82 -0.14
N GLY A 503 3.25 -11.54 -0.47
CA GLY A 503 4.32 -10.65 -0.94
C GLY A 503 5.37 -10.23 0.11
N SER A 504 4.94 -10.09 1.37
CA SER A 504 5.72 -9.37 2.40
C SER A 504 6.72 -10.23 3.17
N TYR A 505 6.65 -11.56 3.09
CA TYR A 505 7.51 -12.47 3.85
C TYR A 505 8.49 -13.21 2.95
N SER A 506 9.41 -13.98 3.55
CA SER A 506 10.28 -14.88 2.81
C SER A 506 9.58 -16.19 2.44
N TYR A 507 8.66 -16.65 3.29
CA TYR A 507 7.95 -17.90 3.08
C TYR A 507 6.56 -17.92 3.73
N HIS A 508 5.70 -18.80 3.22
CA HIS A 508 4.36 -19.08 3.71
C HIS A 508 4.04 -20.57 3.57
N ILE A 509 3.69 -21.20 4.70
CA ILE A 509 3.23 -22.59 4.79
C ILE A 509 1.78 -22.55 5.24
N PHE A 510 0.89 -23.15 4.45
CA PHE A 510 -0.54 -23.14 4.73
C PHE A 510 -1.22 -24.43 4.27
N SER A 511 -2.37 -24.70 4.86
CA SER A 511 -3.21 -25.87 4.61
C SER A 511 -4.44 -25.47 3.80
N GLY A 512 -4.74 -26.26 2.76
CA GLY A 512 -5.81 -25.96 1.81
C GLY A 512 -5.62 -24.58 1.17
N ASN A 513 -6.67 -23.75 1.18
CA ASN A 513 -6.62 -22.46 0.49
C ASN A 513 -6.21 -21.27 1.38
N ARG A 514 -6.35 -21.36 2.72
CA ARG A 514 -6.25 -20.18 3.59
C ARG A 514 -5.73 -20.42 5.01
N THR A 515 -5.58 -21.67 5.47
CA THR A 515 -5.21 -21.92 6.88
C THR A 515 -3.71 -21.79 7.07
N VAL A 516 -3.26 -20.67 7.63
CA VAL A 516 -1.83 -20.39 7.85
C VAL A 516 -1.27 -21.34 8.92
N LEU A 517 -0.21 -22.07 8.58
CA LEU A 517 0.52 -22.96 9.49
C LEU A 517 1.82 -22.32 10.00
N SER A 518 2.49 -21.54 9.16
CA SER A 518 3.66 -20.71 9.49
C SER A 518 3.97 -19.74 8.36
N GLU A 519 4.56 -18.60 8.70
CA GLU A 519 5.13 -17.64 7.76
C GLU A 519 6.20 -16.82 8.47
N GLY A 520 7.15 -16.29 7.72
CA GLY A 520 8.28 -15.61 8.35
C GLY A 520 9.39 -15.25 7.38
N PHE A 521 10.54 -14.95 7.96
CA PHE A 521 11.71 -14.48 7.23
C PHE A 521 12.86 -15.49 7.26
N TYR A 522 13.73 -15.40 6.25
CA TYR A 522 15.03 -16.04 6.28
C TYR A 522 16.13 -15.12 6.82
N ASP A 523 17.04 -15.72 7.60
CA ASP A 523 18.38 -15.19 7.82
C ASP A 523 19.20 -15.40 6.56
N THR A 524 19.42 -14.30 5.84
CA THR A 524 20.12 -14.29 4.55
C THR A 524 21.64 -14.23 4.69
N LYS A 525 22.17 -14.21 5.93
CA LYS A 525 23.62 -14.26 6.19
C LYS A 525 24.16 -15.69 6.28
N SER A 526 23.29 -16.67 6.51
CA SER A 526 23.63 -18.09 6.56
C SER A 526 23.61 -18.71 5.15
N VAL A 527 24.45 -19.72 4.86
CA VAL A 527 24.37 -20.52 3.63
C VAL A 527 24.35 -22.01 3.99
N PRO A 528 23.27 -22.77 3.68
CA PRO A 528 21.99 -22.27 3.15
C PRO A 528 21.32 -21.30 4.13
N TRP A 529 20.37 -20.51 3.61
CA TRP A 529 19.56 -19.59 4.42
C TRP A 529 18.88 -20.36 5.57
N LYS A 530 18.58 -19.68 6.68
CA LYS A 530 17.92 -20.31 7.84
C LYS A 530 16.61 -19.63 8.16
N PHE A 531 15.62 -20.40 8.58
CA PHE A 531 14.36 -19.88 9.10
C PHE A 531 14.63 -19.06 10.38
N ILE A 532 14.14 -17.83 10.42
CA ILE A 532 14.13 -17.00 11.64
C ILE A 532 12.95 -17.49 12.48
N LYS A 533 13.22 -17.84 13.75
CA LYS A 533 12.22 -18.30 14.71
C LYS A 533 11.63 -17.14 15.51
#